data_AF-A0A7V3CV95-F1
#
_entry.id   AF-A0A7V3CV95-F1
#
_cell.length_a   1.000
_cell.length_b   1.000
_cell.length_c   1.000
_cell.angle_alpha   90.00
_cell.angle_beta   90.00
_cell.angle_gamma   90.00
#
_symmetry.space_group_name_H-M   'P 1'
#
loop_
_entity.id
_entity.type
_entity.pdbx_description
1 polymer ?
#
loop_
_entity_poly.entity_id
_entity_poly.type
_entity_poly.pdbx_seq_one_letter_code
_entity_poly.pdbx_strand_id
1 'polypeptide(L)'
;MGGGKETPRQKMIGMMYLVLTALLAMNVSKQILKGYIAVNESMEKSKENLEENNKRISEAFKHTIEGNAGAKPYYERAEEAKKEIDVVYKYIDEVKYNIIEKIEGFGQADTAHLKYMQKSDNYDITTYEMIGSDAANPENKPLSAKELRGKLDGLSDKLVAMLDKMQKTDGQHLLKDDYEALKKKLISIKPIDSGAKEDGVVMTWETENFYHLPEAAVVTTLNKMQADLRNVEAEILQVFSGASGKLAIKFDAIKARVVAPSSYIQAGQPYTADIFLAASSSKLAAGDMEVLIGVDSAAAASGAKGTVVPIVGGEGKYEVGTGGEGDQEYKGVIKYKNPDGTFKYYPFSQSYKVAKSAATVSADQMNVFYAGVPNPVTASAAGISPADISVSATGAGVRVAPKGAGKYEFTFGGTGECMVTVSAKTKDGVKAQ
;
A
#
# COMPACT_ATOMS: atom_id res chain seq x y z
N MET A 1 -44.88 16.35 64.43
CA MET A 1 -46.11 15.53 64.49
C MET A 1 -47.32 16.43 64.31
N GLY A 2 -47.65 16.80 63.07
CA GLY A 2 -48.87 17.55 62.73
C GLY A 2 -49.97 16.61 62.28
N GLY A 3 -50.37 15.66 63.14
CA GLY A 3 -51.34 14.62 62.83
C GLY A 3 -52.77 15.08 63.06
N GLY A 4 -53.24 16.07 62.30
CA GLY A 4 -54.67 16.25 62.13
C GLY A 4 -55.18 15.04 61.34
N LYS A 5 -56.15 14.28 61.87
CA LYS A 5 -56.79 13.18 61.12
C LYS A 5 -57.45 13.78 59.89
N GLU A 6 -56.75 13.75 58.75
CA GLU A 6 -57.30 14.17 57.46
C GLU A 6 -58.63 13.46 57.23
N THR A 7 -59.65 14.25 56.89
CA THR A 7 -60.96 13.69 56.53
C THR A 7 -60.78 12.76 55.32
N PRO A 8 -61.58 11.69 55.16
CA PRO A 8 -61.49 10.77 54.02
C PRO A 8 -61.45 11.49 52.66
N ARG A 9 -62.11 12.66 52.57
CA ARG A 9 -62.07 13.56 51.39
C ARG A 9 -60.69 14.19 51.16
N GLN A 10 -60.02 14.66 52.21
CA GLN A 10 -58.66 15.22 52.10
C GLN A 10 -57.64 14.14 51.76
N LYS A 11 -57.78 12.92 52.30
CA LYS A 11 -56.97 11.77 51.88
C LYS A 11 -57.18 11.42 50.42
N MET A 12 -58.42 11.44 49.93
CA MET A 12 -58.71 11.21 48.50
C MET A 12 -58.11 12.31 47.62
N ILE A 13 -58.20 13.58 48.02
CA ILE A 13 -57.61 14.70 47.27
C ILE A 13 -56.08 14.63 47.30
N GLY A 14 -55.47 14.30 48.44
CA GLY A 14 -54.02 14.14 48.58
C GLY A 14 -53.49 12.96 47.76
N MET A 15 -54.18 11.81 47.79
CA MET A 15 -53.85 10.67 46.93
C MET A 15 -54.01 11.01 45.45
N MET A 16 -55.08 11.73 45.07
CA MET A 16 -55.29 12.15 43.69
C MET A 16 -54.20 13.12 43.23
N TYR A 17 -53.76 14.06 44.08
CA TYR A 17 -52.70 15.00 43.76
C TYR A 17 -51.33 14.32 43.67
N LEU A 18 -51.05 13.35 44.54
CA LEU A 18 -49.86 12.50 44.45
C LEU A 18 -49.85 11.67 43.18
N VAL A 19 -50.98 11.05 42.82
CA VAL A 19 -51.12 10.28 41.57
C VAL A 19 -50.99 11.17 40.34
N LEU A 20 -51.61 12.35 40.31
CA LEU A 20 -51.48 13.31 39.22
C LEU A 20 -50.06 13.86 39.09
N THR A 21 -49.41 14.16 40.22
CA THR A 21 -48.02 14.64 40.23
C THR A 21 -47.06 13.52 39.78
N ALA A 22 -47.30 12.27 40.20
CA ALA A 22 -46.56 11.12 39.71
C ALA A 22 -46.78 10.86 38.21
N LEU A 23 -48.01 10.99 37.70
CA LEU A 23 -48.31 10.87 36.27
C LEU A 23 -47.66 12.00 35.44
N LEU A 24 -47.64 13.23 35.95
CA LEU A 24 -46.94 14.35 35.32
C LEU A 24 -45.42 14.18 35.34
N ALA A 25 -44.88 13.59 36.42
CA ALA A 25 -43.45 13.31 36.55
C ALA A 25 -43.00 12.11 35.71
N MET A 26 -43.87 11.12 35.49
CA MET A 26 -43.61 9.97 34.61
C MET A 26 -43.60 10.34 33.13
N ASN A 27 -44.29 11.42 32.73
CA ASN A 27 -44.23 11.90 31.36
C ASN A 27 -42.91 12.62 31.09
N VAL A 28 -42.14 12.11 30.12
CA VAL A 28 -40.87 12.71 29.69
C VAL A 28 -41.12 14.12 29.14
N SER A 29 -40.33 15.10 29.59
CA SER A 29 -40.44 16.48 29.10
C SER A 29 -40.22 16.54 27.59
N LYS A 30 -41.11 17.24 26.86
CA LYS A 30 -40.99 17.47 25.40
C LYS A 30 -39.65 18.10 25.00
N GLN A 31 -39.00 18.83 25.91
CA GLN A 31 -37.67 19.40 25.65
C GLN A 31 -36.57 18.33 25.65
N ILE A 32 -36.67 17.30 26.50
CA ILE A 32 -35.72 16.18 26.56
C ILE A 32 -35.85 15.32 25.29
N LEU A 33 -37.09 15.05 24.84
CA LEU A 33 -37.34 14.32 23.59
C LEU A 33 -36.76 15.04 22.37
N LYS A 34 -36.90 16.37 22.29
CA LYS A 34 -36.24 17.17 21.24
C LYS A 34 -34.72 17.06 21.27
N GLY A 35 -34.12 16.95 22.46
CA GLY A 35 -32.70 16.68 22.63
C GLY A 35 -32.29 15.35 22.00
N TYR A 36 -33.02 14.27 22.29
CA TYR A 36 -32.79 12.96 21.69
C TYR A 36 -32.93 12.96 20.17
N ILE A 37 -33.96 13.62 19.62
CA ILE A 37 -34.15 13.76 18.18
C ILE A 37 -32.95 14.47 17.54
N ALA A 38 -32.46 15.57 18.14
CA ALA A 38 -31.31 16.31 17.62
C ALA A 38 -30.02 15.48 17.65
N VAL A 39 -29.78 14.72 18.72
CA VAL A 39 -28.64 13.79 18.80
C VAL A 39 -28.79 12.69 17.75
N ASN A 40 -29.98 12.15 17.56
CA ASN A 40 -30.24 11.12 16.57
C ASN A 40 -29.97 11.59 15.14
N GLU A 41 -30.47 12.77 14.76
CA GLU A 41 -30.18 13.36 13.43
C GLU A 41 -28.66 13.53 13.22
N SER A 42 -27.92 13.90 14.27
CA SER A 42 -26.46 13.97 14.21
C SER A 42 -25.81 12.59 14.05
N MET A 43 -26.34 11.56 14.73
CA MET A 43 -25.84 10.19 14.60
C MET A 43 -26.13 9.60 13.22
N GLU A 44 -27.30 9.86 12.64
CA GLU A 44 -27.64 9.44 11.27
C GLU A 44 -26.71 10.07 10.24
N LYS A 45 -26.48 11.38 10.31
CA LYS A 45 -25.48 12.05 9.46
C LYS A 45 -24.08 11.48 9.67
N SER A 46 -23.69 11.19 10.91
CA SER A 46 -22.38 10.59 11.20
C SER A 46 -22.25 9.21 10.58
N LYS A 47 -23.31 8.38 10.62
CA LYS A 47 -23.32 7.06 10.00
C LYS A 47 -23.16 7.16 8.47
N GLU A 48 -23.93 8.03 7.82
CA GLU A 48 -23.83 8.26 6.37
C GLU A 48 -22.42 8.70 5.97
N ASN A 49 -21.85 9.67 6.68
CA ASN A 49 -20.48 10.14 6.43
C ASN A 49 -19.44 9.04 6.64
N LEU A 50 -19.59 8.21 7.69
CA LEU A 50 -18.68 7.09 7.94
C LEU A 50 -18.81 6.00 6.88
N GLU A 51 -20.02 5.72 6.40
CA GLU A 51 -20.27 4.75 5.33
C GLU A 51 -19.63 5.22 4.01
N GLU A 52 -19.81 6.49 3.64
CA GLU A 52 -19.16 7.07 2.47
C GLU A 52 -17.62 7.04 2.60
N ASN A 53 -17.10 7.39 3.78
CA ASN A 53 -15.67 7.35 4.03
C ASN A 53 -15.11 5.92 3.97
N ASN A 54 -15.79 4.95 4.58
CA ASN A 54 -15.38 3.55 4.55
C ASN A 54 -15.39 2.99 3.13
N LYS A 55 -16.40 3.35 2.32
CA LYS A 55 -16.45 3.00 0.91
C LYS A 55 -15.26 3.57 0.14
N ARG A 56 -14.96 4.85 0.32
CA ARG A 56 -13.79 5.50 -0.30
C ARG A 56 -12.47 4.85 0.10
N ILE A 57 -12.29 4.51 1.38
CA ILE A 57 -11.08 3.83 1.87
C ILE A 57 -10.99 2.41 1.29
N SER A 58 -12.10 1.67 1.24
CA SER A 58 -12.15 0.33 0.63
C SER A 58 -11.80 0.37 -0.87
N GLU A 59 -12.32 1.35 -1.62
CA GLU A 59 -11.97 1.55 -3.04
C GLU A 59 -10.48 1.90 -3.22
N ALA A 60 -9.94 2.80 -2.40
CA ALA A 60 -8.51 3.13 -2.42
C ALA A 60 -7.64 1.92 -2.05
N PHE A 61 -8.10 1.10 -1.10
CA PHE A 61 -7.40 -0.12 -0.71
C PHE A 61 -7.39 -1.13 -1.86
N LYS A 62 -8.50 -1.27 -2.59
CA LYS A 62 -8.57 -2.12 -3.79
C LYS A 62 -7.55 -1.70 -4.86
N HIS A 63 -7.41 -0.40 -5.13
CA HIS A 63 -6.37 0.10 -6.05
C HIS A 63 -4.94 -0.19 -5.57
N THR A 64 -4.72 -0.23 -4.25
CA THR A 64 -3.40 -0.56 -3.69
C THR A 64 -3.00 -2.01 -3.98
N ILE A 65 -3.96 -2.92 -4.17
CA ILE A 65 -3.69 -4.33 -4.52
C ILE A 65 -3.09 -4.46 -5.92
N GLU A 66 -3.49 -3.60 -6.86
CA GLU A 66 -3.01 -3.64 -8.25
C GLU A 66 -1.49 -3.39 -8.34
N GLY A 67 -0.94 -2.62 -7.40
CA GLY A 67 0.50 -2.35 -7.27
C GLY A 67 1.24 -3.23 -6.25
N ASN A 68 0.53 -3.95 -5.37
CA ASN A 68 1.13 -4.72 -4.28
C ASN A 68 0.37 -6.02 -4.02
N ALA A 69 0.87 -7.14 -4.56
CA ALA A 69 0.29 -8.47 -4.32
C ALA A 69 0.31 -8.89 -2.84
N GLY A 70 1.22 -8.33 -2.02
CA GLY A 70 1.25 -8.52 -0.56
C GLY A 70 0.11 -7.83 0.20
N ALA A 71 -0.63 -6.91 -0.45
CA ALA A 71 -1.79 -6.24 0.14
C ALA A 71 -3.07 -7.10 0.09
N LYS A 72 -3.11 -8.10 -0.80
CA LYS A 72 -4.30 -8.93 -1.03
C LYS A 72 -4.82 -9.64 0.23
N PRO A 73 -3.97 -10.28 1.07
CA PRO A 73 -4.45 -10.93 2.27
C PRO A 73 -5.07 -9.95 3.28
N TYR A 74 -4.52 -8.74 3.41
CA TYR A 74 -5.06 -7.72 4.31
C TYR A 74 -6.42 -7.21 3.81
N TYR A 75 -6.58 -7.04 2.51
CA TYR A 75 -7.85 -6.64 1.91
C TYR A 75 -8.93 -7.71 2.09
N GLU A 76 -8.60 -8.99 1.85
CA GLU A 76 -9.53 -10.10 2.05
C GLU A 76 -10.01 -10.19 3.50
N ARG A 77 -9.11 -9.94 4.47
CA ARG A 77 -9.46 -9.87 5.90
C ARG A 77 -10.30 -8.64 6.25
N ALA A 78 -10.04 -7.49 5.64
CA ALA A 78 -10.88 -6.31 5.80
C ALA A 78 -12.31 -6.56 5.29
N GLU A 79 -12.44 -7.20 4.13
CA GLU A 79 -13.74 -7.57 3.55
C GLU A 79 -14.48 -8.63 4.40
N GLU A 80 -13.76 -9.60 4.97
CA GLU A 80 -14.32 -10.56 5.92
C GLU A 80 -14.86 -9.85 7.17
N ALA A 81 -14.08 -8.95 7.77
CA ALA A 81 -14.51 -8.15 8.92
C ALA A 81 -15.72 -7.27 8.59
N LYS A 82 -15.73 -6.62 7.43
CA LYS A 82 -16.86 -5.81 6.97
C LYS A 82 -18.14 -6.63 6.88
N LYS A 83 -18.10 -7.84 6.31
CA LYS A 83 -19.28 -8.72 6.22
C LYS A 83 -19.83 -9.08 7.60
N GLU A 84 -18.96 -9.41 8.54
CA GLU A 84 -19.38 -9.73 9.93
C GLU A 84 -20.00 -8.51 10.62
N ILE A 85 -19.44 -7.31 10.41
CA ILE A 85 -19.99 -6.05 10.94
C ILE A 85 -21.35 -5.75 10.31
N ASP A 86 -21.49 -5.90 8.99
CA ASP A 86 -22.74 -5.65 8.26
C ASP A 86 -23.89 -6.57 8.72
N VAL A 87 -23.59 -7.82 9.11
CA VAL A 87 -24.59 -8.74 9.69
C VAL A 87 -25.18 -8.18 10.98
N VAL A 88 -24.33 -7.69 11.89
CA VAL A 88 -24.80 -7.10 13.16
C VAL A 88 -25.47 -5.75 12.93
N TYR A 89 -24.94 -4.94 12.02
CA TYR A 89 -25.52 -3.65 11.65
C TYR A 89 -26.96 -3.80 11.15
N LYS A 90 -27.20 -4.76 10.24
CA LYS A 90 -28.55 -5.07 9.72
C LYS A 90 -29.47 -5.60 10.80
N TYR A 91 -28.96 -6.43 11.70
CA TYR A 91 -29.76 -6.90 12.84
C TYR A 91 -30.19 -5.74 13.74
N ILE A 92 -29.33 -4.73 13.97
CA ILE A 92 -29.73 -3.53 14.72
C ILE A 92 -30.84 -2.76 13.97
N ASP A 93 -30.80 -2.68 12.64
CA ASP A 93 -31.90 -2.10 11.86
C ASP A 93 -33.20 -2.91 12.02
N GLU A 94 -33.13 -4.25 11.97
CA GLU A 94 -34.29 -5.11 12.21
C GLU A 94 -34.90 -4.89 13.61
N VAL A 95 -34.07 -4.76 14.65
CA VAL A 95 -34.51 -4.45 16.01
C VAL A 95 -35.21 -3.09 16.05
N LYS A 96 -34.62 -2.06 15.42
CA LYS A 96 -35.25 -0.73 15.34
C LYS A 96 -36.60 -0.78 14.62
N TYR A 97 -36.68 -1.45 13.48
CA TYR A 97 -37.92 -1.57 12.72
C TYR A 97 -39.01 -2.26 13.54
N ASN A 98 -38.65 -3.32 14.27
CA ASN A 98 -39.60 -4.03 15.12
C ASN A 98 -40.15 -3.15 16.25
N ILE A 99 -39.29 -2.37 16.92
CA ILE A 99 -39.73 -1.43 17.97
C ILE A 99 -40.70 -0.39 17.39
N ILE A 100 -40.33 0.25 16.29
CA ILE A 100 -41.13 1.30 15.65
C ILE A 100 -42.48 0.74 15.18
N GLU A 101 -42.48 -0.45 14.58
CA GLU A 101 -43.68 -1.15 14.12
C GLU A 101 -44.65 -1.40 15.27
N LYS A 102 -44.16 -1.87 16.43
CA LYS A 102 -44.97 -2.19 17.61
C LYS A 102 -45.57 -0.95 18.27
N ILE A 103 -44.88 0.18 18.22
CA ILE A 103 -45.30 1.42 18.89
C ILE A 103 -46.25 2.25 18.01
N GLU A 104 -45.87 2.47 16.76
CA GLU A 104 -46.59 3.36 15.85
C GLU A 104 -47.74 2.64 15.12
N GLY A 105 -47.65 1.32 14.90
CA GLY A 105 -48.62 0.55 14.12
C GLY A 105 -48.47 0.84 12.61
N PHE A 106 -48.41 -0.20 11.79
CA PHE A 106 -47.99 -0.13 10.38
C PHE A 106 -48.53 1.03 9.53
N GLY A 107 -47.60 1.67 8.81
CA GLY A 107 -47.88 2.61 7.71
C GLY A 107 -46.72 3.54 7.32
N GLN A 108 -45.71 3.73 8.18
CA GLN A 108 -44.59 4.65 7.95
C GLN A 108 -43.21 4.02 8.21
N ALA A 109 -43.03 2.75 7.87
CA ALA A 109 -41.69 2.12 7.91
C ALA A 109 -40.67 2.85 7.01
N ASP A 110 -41.15 3.56 5.98
CA ASP A 110 -40.35 4.34 5.03
C ASP A 110 -39.92 5.73 5.55
N THR A 111 -40.40 6.13 6.74
CA THR A 111 -40.02 7.38 7.41
C THR A 111 -39.56 7.10 8.84
N ALA A 112 -38.56 6.22 8.97
CA ALA A 112 -37.88 5.88 10.23
C ALA A 112 -37.05 7.04 10.83
N HIS A 113 -37.45 8.28 10.59
CA HIS A 113 -36.88 9.44 11.27
C HIS A 113 -37.67 9.67 12.55
N LEU A 114 -36.95 9.65 13.66
CA LEU A 114 -37.44 9.96 15.01
C LEU A 114 -38.25 11.27 15.11
N LYS A 115 -38.06 12.18 14.15
CA LYS A 115 -38.78 13.45 14.04
C LYS A 115 -40.28 13.31 13.71
N TYR A 116 -40.68 12.21 13.07
CA TYR A 116 -42.06 11.99 12.61
C TYR A 116 -42.86 11.02 13.49
N MET A 117 -42.21 10.43 14.49
CA MET A 117 -42.85 9.53 15.45
C MET A 117 -43.77 10.32 16.39
N GLN A 118 -44.97 9.79 16.63
CA GLN A 118 -45.97 10.46 17.47
C GLN A 118 -45.97 9.96 18.91
N LYS A 119 -45.43 8.75 19.17
CA LYS A 119 -45.39 8.12 20.50
C LYS A 119 -43.97 7.90 21.00
N SER A 120 -43.06 8.82 20.68
CA SER A 120 -41.63 8.72 21.00
C SER A 120 -41.30 8.76 22.50
N ASP A 121 -42.28 9.06 23.35
CA ASP A 121 -42.20 9.04 24.82
C ASP A 121 -42.60 7.69 25.43
N ASN A 122 -43.09 6.74 24.62
CA ASN A 122 -43.47 5.41 25.10
C ASN A 122 -42.24 4.66 25.62
N TYR A 123 -42.32 4.20 26.87
CA TYR A 123 -41.28 3.43 27.53
C TYR A 123 -41.72 1.98 27.84
N ASP A 124 -43.02 1.72 27.91
CA ASP A 124 -43.57 0.40 28.30
C ASP A 124 -43.36 -0.64 27.18
N ILE A 125 -43.71 -0.28 25.94
CA ILE A 125 -43.59 -1.20 24.79
C ILE A 125 -42.13 -1.47 24.47
N THR A 126 -41.29 -0.44 24.50
CA THR A 126 -39.84 -0.53 24.30
C THR A 126 -39.19 -1.45 25.34
N THR A 127 -39.55 -1.28 26.60
CA THR A 127 -39.02 -2.13 27.69
C THR A 127 -39.49 -3.58 27.52
N TYR A 128 -40.76 -3.79 27.19
CA TYR A 128 -41.31 -5.13 27.02
C TYR A 128 -40.70 -5.90 25.84
N GLU A 129 -40.46 -5.24 24.70
CA GLU A 129 -39.86 -5.90 23.53
C GLU A 129 -38.36 -6.15 23.70
N MET A 130 -37.62 -5.23 24.33
CA MET A 130 -36.16 -5.35 24.47
C MET A 130 -35.72 -6.20 25.67
N ILE A 131 -36.44 -6.13 26.80
CA ILE A 131 -36.07 -6.79 28.06
C ILE A 131 -37.08 -7.87 28.44
N GLY A 132 -38.37 -7.62 28.22
CA GLY A 132 -39.44 -8.54 28.64
C GLY A 132 -40.08 -8.13 29.97
N SER A 133 -40.68 -9.11 30.65
CA SER A 133 -41.51 -8.87 31.85
C SER A 133 -40.71 -8.67 33.15
N ASP A 134 -39.43 -9.04 33.17
CA ASP A 134 -38.56 -8.94 34.35
C ASP A 134 -37.24 -8.23 34.00
N ALA A 135 -36.99 -7.10 34.65
CA ALA A 135 -35.77 -6.30 34.51
C ALA A 135 -34.51 -7.00 35.04
N ALA A 136 -34.67 -7.92 35.99
CA ALA A 136 -33.56 -8.67 36.57
C ALA A 136 -33.17 -9.88 35.70
N ASN A 137 -34.07 -10.36 34.84
CA ASN A 137 -33.84 -11.50 33.94
C ASN A 137 -34.35 -11.17 32.52
N PRO A 138 -33.57 -10.43 31.71
CA PRO A 138 -33.96 -10.14 30.35
C PRO A 138 -34.25 -11.43 29.56
N GLU A 139 -35.43 -11.48 28.94
CA GLU A 139 -35.89 -12.63 28.18
C GLU A 139 -35.05 -12.80 26.90
N ASN A 140 -34.62 -14.02 26.61
CA ASN A 140 -33.89 -14.33 25.39
C ASN A 140 -34.88 -14.59 24.23
N LYS A 141 -35.46 -13.51 23.70
CA LYS A 141 -36.37 -13.54 22.55
C LYS A 141 -35.67 -13.09 21.26
N PRO A 142 -36.15 -13.48 20.08
CA PRO A 142 -35.71 -12.87 18.82
C PRO A 142 -35.86 -11.35 18.88
N LEU A 143 -34.82 -10.61 18.47
CA LEU A 143 -34.77 -9.13 18.50
C LEU A 143 -34.71 -8.50 19.92
N SER A 144 -34.40 -9.29 20.94
CA SER A 144 -34.22 -8.78 22.32
C SER A 144 -32.83 -8.18 22.56
N ALA A 145 -32.71 -7.38 23.62
CA ALA A 145 -31.43 -6.82 24.08
C ALA A 145 -30.38 -7.90 24.39
N LYS A 146 -30.82 -9.07 24.88
CA LYS A 146 -29.93 -10.19 25.22
C LYS A 146 -29.37 -10.90 23.99
N GLU A 147 -30.18 -11.05 22.94
CA GLU A 147 -29.70 -11.57 21.65
C GLU A 147 -28.75 -10.56 20.99
N LEU A 148 -29.08 -9.26 21.03
CA LEU A 148 -28.21 -8.19 20.56
C LEU A 148 -26.85 -8.21 21.25
N ARG A 149 -26.83 -8.35 22.59
CA ARG A 149 -25.60 -8.52 23.36
C ARG A 149 -24.79 -9.72 22.88
N GLY A 150 -25.42 -10.88 22.73
CA GLY A 150 -24.75 -12.08 22.22
C GLY A 150 -24.15 -11.90 20.82
N LYS A 151 -24.81 -11.17 19.93
CA LYS A 151 -24.26 -10.85 18.60
C LYS A 151 -23.10 -9.87 18.66
N LEU A 152 -23.13 -8.86 19.52
CA LEU A 152 -22.03 -7.91 19.73
C LEU A 152 -20.80 -8.61 20.33
N ASP A 153 -21.01 -9.46 21.33
CA ASP A 153 -19.94 -10.28 21.92
C ASP A 153 -19.34 -11.24 20.89
N GLY A 154 -20.20 -11.95 20.15
CA GLY A 154 -19.77 -12.84 19.08
C GLY A 154 -19.01 -12.13 17.95
N LEU A 155 -19.40 -10.91 17.60
CA LEU A 155 -18.69 -10.07 16.62
C LEU A 155 -17.31 -9.71 17.14
N SER A 156 -17.22 -9.20 18.38
CA SER A 156 -15.93 -8.85 18.99
C SER A 156 -15.00 -10.07 19.05
N ASP A 157 -15.50 -11.22 19.49
CA ASP A 157 -14.70 -12.46 19.56
C ASP A 157 -14.23 -12.94 18.19
N LYS A 158 -15.08 -12.88 17.17
CA LYS A 158 -14.71 -13.22 15.78
C LYS A 158 -13.63 -12.29 15.24
N LEU A 159 -13.80 -10.97 15.43
CA LEU A 159 -12.84 -9.97 14.93
C LEU A 159 -11.50 -10.08 15.66
N VAL A 160 -11.50 -10.29 16.98
CA VAL A 160 -10.26 -10.53 17.75
C VAL A 160 -9.60 -11.85 17.34
N ALA A 161 -10.38 -12.92 17.12
CA ALA A 161 -9.84 -14.19 16.64
C ALA A 161 -9.25 -14.08 15.23
N MET A 162 -9.87 -13.29 14.35
CA MET A 162 -9.32 -12.98 13.02
C MET A 162 -7.98 -12.25 13.16
N LEU A 163 -7.91 -11.24 14.02
CA LEU A 163 -6.70 -10.46 14.28
C LEU A 163 -5.57 -11.32 14.87
N ASP A 164 -5.88 -12.20 15.82
CA ASP A 164 -4.93 -13.11 16.44
C ASP A 164 -4.42 -14.17 15.44
N LYS A 165 -5.26 -14.61 14.48
CA LYS A 165 -4.83 -15.49 13.38
C LYS A 165 -3.90 -14.77 12.40
N MET A 166 -4.17 -13.50 12.08
CA MET A 166 -3.28 -12.71 11.23
C MET A 166 -1.89 -12.55 11.86
N GLN A 167 -1.83 -12.31 13.17
CA GLN A 167 -0.54 -12.22 13.88
C GLN A 167 0.25 -13.54 13.96
N LYS A 168 -0.37 -14.68 13.65
CA LYS A 168 0.32 -15.98 13.61
C LYS A 168 0.69 -16.40 12.19
N THR A 169 0.27 -15.64 11.18
CA THR A 169 0.44 -15.98 9.77
C THR A 169 1.57 -15.15 9.18
N ASP A 170 2.60 -15.82 8.67
CA ASP A 170 3.73 -15.16 8.00
C ASP A 170 3.24 -14.30 6.81
N GLY A 171 3.67 -13.04 6.80
CA GLY A 171 3.23 -12.03 5.81
C GLY A 171 1.97 -11.24 6.18
N GLN A 172 1.29 -11.57 7.28
CA GLN A 172 0.06 -10.88 7.75
C GLN A 172 0.24 -10.14 9.10
N HIS A 173 1.49 -10.03 9.57
CA HIS A 173 1.81 -9.39 10.84
C HIS A 173 1.53 -7.89 10.82
N LEU A 174 0.81 -7.45 11.84
CA LEU A 174 0.64 -6.03 12.13
C LEU A 174 1.74 -5.59 13.10
N LEU A 175 2.08 -4.29 13.09
CA LEU A 175 2.95 -3.75 14.13
C LEU A 175 2.28 -3.97 15.50
N LYS A 176 3.11 -4.17 16.53
CA LYS A 176 2.62 -4.44 17.88
C LYS A 176 1.66 -3.36 18.38
N ASP A 177 2.02 -2.09 18.18
CA ASP A 177 1.20 -0.94 18.60
C ASP A 177 -0.15 -0.90 17.85
N ASP A 178 -0.11 -1.09 16.53
CA ASP A 178 -1.31 -1.12 15.66
C ASP A 178 -2.25 -2.28 16.06
N TYR A 179 -1.68 -3.44 16.39
CA TYR A 179 -2.41 -4.62 16.86
C TYR A 179 -3.05 -4.40 18.24
N GLU A 180 -2.31 -3.88 19.21
CA GLU A 180 -2.82 -3.64 20.56
C GLU A 180 -3.92 -2.57 20.56
N ALA A 181 -3.74 -1.51 19.78
CA ALA A 181 -4.75 -0.46 19.59
C ALA A 181 -6.02 -1.00 18.94
N LEU A 182 -5.89 -1.77 17.85
CA LEU A 182 -7.04 -2.36 17.17
C LEU A 182 -7.75 -3.38 18.06
N LYS A 183 -7.01 -4.24 18.77
CA LYS A 183 -7.59 -5.21 19.71
C LYS A 183 -8.39 -4.52 20.82
N LYS A 184 -7.87 -3.42 21.38
CA LYS A 184 -8.59 -2.62 22.39
C LYS A 184 -9.88 -2.03 21.83
N LYS A 185 -9.85 -1.51 20.60
CA LYS A 185 -11.06 -1.02 19.90
C LYS A 185 -12.08 -2.15 19.67
N LEU A 186 -11.65 -3.31 19.21
CA LEU A 186 -12.54 -4.46 18.99
C LEU A 186 -13.19 -4.96 20.28
N ILE A 187 -12.46 -4.96 21.40
CA ILE A 187 -13.00 -5.32 22.71
C ILE A 187 -14.01 -4.27 23.21
N SER A 188 -13.84 -3.00 22.84
CA SER A 188 -14.77 -1.92 23.25
C SER A 188 -16.19 -2.07 22.67
N ILE A 189 -16.39 -2.92 21.66
CA ILE A 189 -17.71 -3.28 21.12
C ILE A 189 -18.50 -4.13 22.13
N LYS A 190 -17.80 -4.86 23.01
CA LYS A 190 -18.45 -5.75 23.96
C LYS A 190 -19.30 -4.98 24.96
N PRO A 191 -20.56 -5.38 25.15
CA PRO A 191 -21.38 -4.93 26.27
C PRO A 191 -20.71 -5.23 27.62
N ILE A 192 -20.34 -4.18 28.34
CA ILE A 192 -19.81 -4.28 29.70
C ILE A 192 -20.91 -3.87 30.67
N ASP A 193 -21.17 -4.71 31.66
CA ASP A 193 -22.08 -4.36 32.75
C ASP A 193 -21.40 -3.33 33.66
N SER A 194 -22.05 -2.21 33.94
CA SER A 194 -21.49 -1.21 34.86
C SER A 194 -21.44 -1.74 36.30
N GLY A 195 -22.32 -2.68 36.65
CA GLY A 195 -22.49 -3.19 38.01
C GLY A 195 -23.07 -2.16 38.97
N ALA A 196 -23.51 -1.01 38.48
CA ALA A 196 -24.20 0.00 39.26
C ALA A 196 -25.52 -0.57 39.80
N LYS A 197 -25.89 -0.15 41.01
CA LYS A 197 -27.18 -0.48 41.62
C LYS A 197 -28.04 0.77 41.63
N GLU A 198 -29.14 0.71 40.91
CA GLU A 198 -30.16 1.76 40.89
C GLU A 198 -31.49 1.09 41.24
N ASP A 199 -32.22 1.66 42.19
CA ASP A 199 -33.50 1.12 42.72
C ASP A 199 -33.50 -0.36 43.13
N GLY A 200 -32.36 -0.87 43.63
CA GLY A 200 -32.23 -2.23 44.15
C GLY A 200 -32.01 -3.31 43.09
N VAL A 201 -31.96 -2.95 41.80
CA VAL A 201 -31.62 -3.83 40.68
C VAL A 201 -30.15 -3.63 40.30
N VAL A 202 -29.44 -4.72 40.01
CA VAL A 202 -28.10 -4.63 39.41
C VAL A 202 -28.30 -4.31 37.94
N MET A 203 -27.81 -3.15 37.53
CA MET A 203 -27.91 -2.68 36.16
C MET A 203 -26.96 -3.49 35.27
N THR A 204 -27.53 -4.42 34.49
CA THR A 204 -26.82 -5.06 33.37
C THR A 204 -26.87 -4.13 32.16
N TRP A 205 -25.99 -4.35 31.18
CA TRP A 205 -25.96 -3.53 29.97
C TRP A 205 -27.31 -3.42 29.27
N GLU A 206 -28.09 -4.52 29.23
CA GLU A 206 -29.43 -4.55 28.66
C GLU A 206 -30.38 -3.61 29.42
N THR A 207 -30.34 -3.65 30.74
CA THR A 207 -31.20 -2.82 31.60
C THR A 207 -30.80 -1.34 31.48
N GLU A 208 -29.51 -1.01 31.46
CA GLU A 208 -29.06 0.39 31.33
C GLU A 208 -29.46 1.04 30.00
N ASN A 209 -29.40 0.27 28.91
CA ASN A 209 -29.62 0.81 27.57
C ASN A 209 -31.08 0.73 27.10
N PHE A 210 -31.93 -0.08 27.77
CA PHE A 210 -33.28 -0.37 27.26
C PHE A 210 -34.38 -0.39 28.33
N TYR A 211 -34.08 -0.33 29.64
CA TYR A 211 -35.10 -0.38 30.69
C TYR A 211 -35.69 0.99 30.98
N HIS A 212 -37.01 1.10 30.92
CA HIS A 212 -37.76 2.32 31.25
C HIS A 212 -37.29 3.57 30.47
N LEU A 213 -36.68 3.35 29.29
CA LEU A 213 -36.26 4.42 28.40
C LEU A 213 -37.32 4.68 27.34
N PRO A 214 -37.59 5.96 27.01
CA PRO A 214 -38.50 6.30 25.92
C PRO A 214 -37.95 5.79 24.59
N GLU A 215 -38.83 5.47 23.65
CA GLU A 215 -38.49 5.05 22.29
C GLU A 215 -37.40 5.93 21.66
N ALA A 216 -37.51 7.25 21.82
CA ALA A 216 -36.51 8.18 21.30
C ALA A 216 -35.08 7.90 21.81
N ALA A 217 -34.93 7.56 23.09
CA ALA A 217 -33.64 7.24 23.69
C ALA A 217 -33.13 5.87 23.22
N VAL A 218 -34.01 4.88 23.11
CA VAL A 218 -33.66 3.53 22.63
C VAL A 218 -33.19 3.56 21.17
N VAL A 219 -33.95 4.20 20.28
CA VAL A 219 -33.58 4.31 18.86
C VAL A 219 -32.28 5.11 18.68
N THR A 220 -32.09 6.18 19.45
CA THR A 220 -30.83 6.94 19.45
C THR A 220 -29.64 6.07 19.90
N THR A 221 -29.84 5.24 20.92
CA THR A 221 -28.83 4.32 21.44
C THR A 221 -28.46 3.25 20.42
N LEU A 222 -29.44 2.68 19.70
CA LEU A 222 -29.22 1.74 18.61
C LEU A 222 -28.48 2.41 17.42
N ASN A 223 -28.84 3.65 17.08
CA ASN A 223 -28.13 4.42 16.05
C ASN A 223 -26.69 4.76 16.46
N LYS A 224 -26.43 5.03 17.74
CA LYS A 224 -25.07 5.19 18.27
C LYS A 224 -24.27 3.89 18.08
N MET A 225 -24.83 2.73 18.46
CA MET A 225 -24.16 1.43 18.27
C MET A 225 -23.81 1.18 16.79
N GLN A 226 -24.72 1.51 15.87
CA GLN A 226 -24.45 1.44 14.42
C GLN A 226 -23.32 2.37 13.98
N ALA A 227 -23.25 3.59 14.53
CA ALA A 227 -22.13 4.50 14.27
C ALA A 227 -20.81 3.96 14.81
N ASP A 228 -20.81 3.36 16.00
CA ASP A 228 -19.64 2.73 16.61
C ASP A 228 -19.14 1.55 15.76
N LEU A 229 -20.04 0.73 15.20
CA LEU A 229 -19.70 -0.34 14.26
C LEU A 229 -19.03 0.19 12.98
N ARG A 230 -19.56 1.27 12.39
CA ARG A 230 -18.94 1.91 11.20
C ARG A 230 -17.59 2.55 11.52
N ASN A 231 -17.42 3.12 12.72
CA ASN A 231 -16.13 3.61 13.20
C ASN A 231 -15.11 2.48 13.38
N VAL A 232 -15.53 1.31 13.86
CA VAL A 232 -14.66 0.13 13.95
C VAL A 232 -14.25 -0.36 12.57
N GLU A 233 -15.18 -0.44 11.63
CA GLU A 233 -14.89 -0.79 10.24
C GLU A 233 -13.84 0.17 9.63
N ALA A 234 -13.99 1.48 9.88
CA ALA A 234 -13.03 2.50 9.43
C ALA A 234 -11.62 2.23 9.97
N GLU A 235 -11.51 1.92 11.26
CA GLU A 235 -10.24 1.61 11.93
C GLU A 235 -9.59 0.36 11.35
N ILE A 236 -10.37 -0.71 11.15
CA ILE A 236 -9.88 -1.95 10.53
C ILE A 236 -9.32 -1.66 9.14
N LEU A 237 -10.08 -0.94 8.30
CA LEU A 237 -9.66 -0.57 6.96
C LEU A 237 -8.37 0.26 6.98
N GLN A 238 -8.27 1.23 7.89
CA GLN A 238 -7.09 2.09 8.01
C GLN A 238 -5.85 1.31 8.45
N VAL A 239 -5.96 0.47 9.49
CA VAL A 239 -4.84 -0.33 10.00
C VAL A 239 -4.38 -1.35 8.96
N PHE A 240 -5.32 -2.03 8.29
CA PHE A 240 -4.99 -3.06 7.30
C PHE A 240 -4.40 -2.45 6.03
N SER A 241 -4.95 -1.32 5.56
CA SER A 241 -4.38 -0.56 4.45
C SER A 241 -2.97 -0.04 4.80
N GLY A 242 -2.78 0.53 5.99
CA GLY A 242 -1.47 1.01 6.45
C GLY A 242 -0.43 -0.09 6.57
N ALA A 243 -0.80 -1.28 7.07
CA ALA A 243 0.07 -2.44 7.13
C ALA A 243 0.47 -2.92 5.72
N SER A 244 -0.48 -2.96 4.79
CA SER A 244 -0.23 -3.33 3.40
C SER A 244 0.74 -2.35 2.70
N GLY A 245 0.63 -1.05 2.96
CA GLY A 245 1.53 -0.03 2.42
C GLY A 245 2.95 -0.12 2.98
N LYS A 246 3.14 -0.71 4.17
CA LYS A 246 4.48 -0.98 4.73
C LYS A 246 5.15 -2.21 4.10
N LEU A 247 4.36 -3.14 3.55
CA LEU A 247 4.86 -4.26 2.74
C LEU A 247 5.22 -3.84 1.31
N ALA A 248 4.71 -2.69 0.84
CA ALA A 248 5.16 -2.11 -0.40
C ALA A 248 6.63 -1.69 -0.24
N ILE A 249 7.47 -2.09 -1.20
CA ILE A 249 8.90 -1.79 -1.20
C ILE A 249 9.08 -0.27 -1.16
N LYS A 250 9.59 0.24 -0.03
CA LYS A 250 10.03 1.62 0.06
C LYS A 250 11.42 1.71 -0.56
N PHE A 251 11.50 2.24 -1.76
CA PHE A 251 12.77 2.67 -2.35
C PHE A 251 13.30 3.84 -1.51
N ASP A 252 14.35 3.59 -0.73
CA ASP A 252 14.97 4.57 0.16
C ASP A 252 16.16 5.30 -0.49
N ALA A 253 16.69 4.77 -1.58
CA ALA A 253 17.81 5.32 -2.31
C ALA A 253 17.41 5.61 -3.76
N ILE A 254 17.11 6.89 -4.04
CA ILE A 254 16.85 7.36 -5.40
C ILE A 254 18.15 8.00 -5.92
N LYS A 255 18.70 7.48 -7.02
CA LYS A 255 19.93 7.98 -7.64
C LYS A 255 19.72 8.24 -9.13
N ALA A 256 20.24 9.36 -9.63
CA ALA A 256 20.32 9.58 -11.07
C ALA A 256 21.42 8.70 -11.67
N ARG A 257 21.12 8.03 -12.78
CA ARG A 257 22.06 7.23 -13.55
C ARG A 257 22.08 7.69 -15.00
N VAL A 258 23.27 7.61 -15.59
CA VAL A 258 23.51 7.94 -16.98
C VAL A 258 24.06 6.69 -17.65
N VAL A 259 23.41 6.23 -18.71
CA VAL A 259 23.84 5.10 -19.52
C VAL A 259 24.13 5.63 -20.91
N ALA A 260 25.40 5.55 -21.31
CA ALA A 260 25.84 5.94 -22.65
C ALA A 260 26.37 4.70 -23.40
N PRO A 261 26.14 4.57 -24.72
CA PRO A 261 26.69 3.46 -25.50
C PRO A 261 28.22 3.41 -25.52
N SER A 262 28.88 4.56 -25.43
CA SER A 262 30.35 4.68 -25.34
C SER A 262 30.73 5.86 -24.46
N SER A 263 31.74 5.68 -23.61
CA SER A 263 32.39 6.76 -22.86
C SER A 263 33.49 7.47 -23.66
N TYR A 264 33.85 6.94 -24.83
CA TYR A 264 34.87 7.50 -25.72
C TYR A 264 34.26 7.86 -27.08
N ILE A 265 34.36 9.13 -27.46
CA ILE A 265 33.82 9.67 -28.71
C ILE A 265 34.85 10.56 -29.37
N GLN A 266 34.98 10.46 -30.68
CA GLN A 266 35.88 11.31 -31.46
C GLN A 266 35.32 12.73 -31.59
N ALA A 267 36.22 13.72 -31.63
CA ALA A 267 35.83 15.12 -31.83
C ALA A 267 34.98 15.26 -33.11
N GLY A 268 33.80 15.89 -32.98
CA GLY A 268 32.84 16.08 -34.08
C GLY A 268 31.74 15.02 -34.21
N GLN A 269 31.74 13.96 -33.39
CA GLN A 269 30.61 13.02 -33.29
C GLN A 269 29.63 13.44 -32.16
N PRO A 270 28.32 13.24 -32.34
CA PRO A 270 27.33 13.55 -31.31
C PRO A 270 27.41 12.55 -30.14
N TYR A 271 27.42 13.05 -28.90
CA TYR A 271 27.27 12.24 -27.70
C TYR A 271 25.79 12.00 -27.39
N THR A 272 25.40 10.74 -27.24
CA THR A 272 24.06 10.35 -26.80
C THR A 272 24.15 9.57 -25.50
N ALA A 273 23.29 9.89 -24.54
CA ALA A 273 23.20 9.19 -23.27
C ALA A 273 21.77 9.24 -22.73
N ASP A 274 21.32 8.12 -22.18
CA ASP A 274 20.04 7.99 -21.51
C ASP A 274 20.22 8.32 -20.03
N ILE A 275 19.48 9.32 -19.56
CA ILE A 275 19.50 9.77 -18.17
C ILE A 275 18.20 9.34 -17.51
N PHE A 276 18.27 8.56 -16.45
CA PHE A 276 17.10 8.07 -15.72
C PHE A 276 17.31 8.07 -14.21
N LEU A 277 16.20 8.08 -13.49
CA LEU A 277 16.16 7.90 -12.04
C LEU A 277 16.11 6.41 -11.73
N ALA A 278 17.17 5.90 -11.13
CA ALA A 278 17.23 4.56 -10.58
C ALA A 278 16.81 4.61 -9.10
N ALA A 279 15.71 3.94 -8.78
CA ALA A 279 15.28 3.73 -7.41
C ALA A 279 15.81 2.37 -6.93
N SER A 280 16.63 2.37 -5.88
CA SER A 280 17.11 1.17 -5.19
C SER A 280 16.69 1.19 -3.72
N SER A 281 16.77 0.03 -3.06
CA SER A 281 16.55 -0.09 -1.62
C SER A 281 17.83 -0.56 -0.94
N SER A 282 18.33 0.21 0.03
CA SER A 282 19.53 -0.08 0.81
C SER A 282 19.36 -1.29 1.72
N LYS A 283 18.11 -1.70 1.97
CA LYS A 283 17.74 -2.89 2.73
C LYS A 283 17.69 -4.17 1.90
N LEU A 284 17.84 -4.10 0.58
CA LEU A 284 17.95 -5.29 -0.26
C LEU A 284 19.29 -5.98 0.02
N ALA A 285 19.25 -6.98 0.89
CA ALA A 285 20.40 -7.83 1.21
C ALA A 285 20.50 -9.02 0.25
N ALA A 286 21.64 -9.73 0.29
CA ALA A 286 21.85 -10.98 -0.43
C ALA A 286 20.76 -12.00 -0.03
N GLY A 287 19.79 -12.21 -0.92
CA GLY A 287 18.60 -13.05 -0.69
C GLY A 287 17.32 -12.48 -1.32
N ASP A 288 17.17 -11.15 -1.32
CA ASP A 288 16.02 -10.47 -1.95
C ASP A 288 16.32 -10.02 -3.39
N MET A 289 17.59 -9.81 -3.70
CA MET A 289 18.09 -9.50 -5.03
C MET A 289 19.37 -10.29 -5.28
N GLU A 290 19.48 -10.90 -6.46
CA GLU A 290 20.70 -11.56 -6.94
C GLU A 290 20.99 -11.08 -8.36
N VAL A 291 22.22 -10.66 -8.62
CA VAL A 291 22.68 -10.30 -9.97
C VAL A 291 23.54 -11.44 -10.50
N LEU A 292 23.05 -12.13 -11.52
CA LEU A 292 23.68 -13.29 -12.13
C LEU A 292 24.24 -12.92 -13.50
N ILE A 293 25.53 -13.11 -13.70
CA ILE A 293 26.20 -12.90 -15.00
C ILE A 293 26.40 -14.25 -15.70
N GLY A 294 26.22 -14.26 -17.02
CA GLY A 294 26.45 -15.41 -17.90
C GLY A 294 25.28 -16.39 -18.02
N VAL A 295 24.10 -16.03 -17.51
CA VAL A 295 22.90 -16.87 -17.53
C VAL A 295 21.72 -16.04 -18.04
N ASP A 296 20.91 -16.64 -18.92
CA ASP A 296 19.68 -16.02 -19.39
C ASP A 296 18.53 -16.15 -18.37
N SER A 297 17.43 -15.43 -18.59
CA SER A 297 16.29 -15.43 -17.67
C SER A 297 15.62 -16.81 -17.53
N ALA A 298 15.65 -17.67 -18.54
CA ALA A 298 15.00 -18.99 -18.52
C ALA A 298 15.85 -20.04 -17.77
N ALA A 299 17.16 -20.00 -17.96
CA ALA A 299 18.13 -20.83 -17.25
C ALA A 299 18.23 -20.42 -15.78
N ALA A 300 18.17 -19.13 -15.46
CA ALA A 300 18.14 -18.66 -14.08
C ALA A 300 16.84 -19.07 -13.36
N ALA A 301 15.70 -19.01 -14.04
CA ALA A 301 14.44 -19.52 -13.52
C ALA A 301 14.45 -21.05 -13.28
N SER A 302 15.30 -21.78 -14.02
CA SER A 302 15.48 -23.24 -13.91
C SER A 302 16.57 -23.66 -12.91
N GLY A 303 17.17 -22.71 -12.19
CA GLY A 303 18.17 -23.00 -11.14
C GLY A 303 19.64 -23.00 -11.60
N ALA A 304 19.95 -22.53 -12.81
CA ALA A 304 21.34 -22.41 -13.26
C ALA A 304 22.10 -21.35 -12.44
N LYS A 305 23.25 -21.73 -11.89
CA LYS A 305 24.11 -20.85 -11.09
C LYS A 305 25.07 -20.09 -12.00
N GLY A 306 24.75 -18.82 -12.25
CA GLY A 306 25.67 -17.87 -12.89
C GLY A 306 26.75 -17.39 -11.94
N THR A 307 27.62 -16.50 -12.42
CA THR A 307 28.55 -15.79 -11.54
C THR A 307 27.78 -14.73 -10.76
N VAL A 308 27.72 -14.88 -9.44
CA VAL A 308 27.03 -13.93 -8.55
C VAL A 308 27.88 -12.67 -8.39
N VAL A 309 27.29 -11.52 -8.69
CA VAL A 309 27.94 -10.22 -8.52
C VAL A 309 27.62 -9.67 -7.13
N PRO A 310 28.61 -9.15 -6.37
CA PRO A 310 28.36 -8.57 -5.06
C PRO A 310 27.44 -7.35 -5.17
N ILE A 311 26.43 -7.30 -4.29
CA ILE A 311 25.49 -6.17 -4.20
C ILE A 311 26.00 -5.21 -3.11
N VAL A 312 26.27 -3.97 -3.48
CA VAL A 312 26.68 -2.90 -2.56
C VAL A 312 25.70 -1.74 -2.69
N GLY A 313 24.92 -1.48 -1.64
CA GLY A 313 23.93 -0.41 -1.63
C GLY A 313 22.78 -0.58 -2.64
N GLY A 314 22.35 -1.83 -2.86
CA GLY A 314 21.28 -2.17 -3.81
C GLY A 314 21.71 -2.19 -5.27
N GLU A 315 23.01 -2.18 -5.54
CA GLU A 315 23.59 -2.21 -6.90
C GLU A 315 24.62 -3.34 -7.04
N GLY A 316 24.55 -4.11 -8.13
CA GLY A 316 25.56 -5.12 -8.44
C GLY A 316 26.85 -4.48 -8.96
N LYS A 317 27.97 -4.70 -8.27
CA LYS A 317 29.30 -4.20 -8.69
C LYS A 317 30.04 -5.24 -9.53
N TYR A 318 29.94 -5.13 -10.86
CA TYR A 318 30.64 -6.02 -11.79
C TYR A 318 32.07 -5.53 -12.05
N GLU A 319 33.06 -6.36 -11.73
CA GLU A 319 34.48 -6.12 -12.01
C GLU A 319 35.07 -7.35 -12.71
N VAL A 320 35.72 -7.15 -13.85
CA VAL A 320 36.37 -8.21 -14.63
C VAL A 320 37.71 -7.72 -15.17
N GLY A 321 38.71 -8.60 -15.20
CA GLY A 321 40.00 -8.31 -15.83
C GLY A 321 39.88 -8.30 -17.36
N THR A 322 40.32 -7.23 -18.01
CA THR A 322 40.24 -7.07 -19.47
C THR A 322 41.51 -7.58 -20.15
N GLY A 323 41.54 -8.87 -20.52
CA GLY A 323 42.72 -9.50 -21.11
C GLY A 323 42.84 -9.41 -22.64
N GLY A 324 41.71 -9.32 -23.37
CA GLY A 324 41.67 -9.31 -24.83
C GLY A 324 41.24 -7.96 -25.40
N GLU A 325 41.96 -7.48 -26.42
CA GLU A 325 41.58 -6.31 -27.21
C GLU A 325 40.29 -6.59 -28.01
N GLY A 326 39.43 -5.58 -28.15
CA GLY A 326 38.19 -5.67 -28.94
C GLY A 326 36.92 -5.39 -28.13
N ASP A 327 35.77 -5.70 -28.76
CA ASP A 327 34.46 -5.55 -28.15
C ASP A 327 34.18 -6.74 -27.23
N GLN A 328 33.88 -6.44 -25.97
CA GLN A 328 33.51 -7.43 -24.95
C GLN A 328 32.01 -7.28 -24.67
N GLU A 329 31.26 -8.38 -24.78
CA GLU A 329 29.84 -8.41 -24.42
C GLU A 329 29.65 -9.16 -23.09
N TYR A 330 28.77 -8.64 -22.24
CA TYR A 330 28.30 -9.36 -21.06
C TYR A 330 26.78 -9.32 -20.98
N LYS A 331 26.22 -10.44 -20.54
CA LYS A 331 24.78 -10.64 -20.38
C LYS A 331 24.52 -11.20 -19.00
N GLY A 332 23.39 -10.85 -18.44
CA GLY A 332 23.00 -11.33 -17.13
C GLY A 332 21.53 -11.12 -16.85
N VAL A 333 21.14 -11.46 -15.64
CA VAL A 333 19.78 -11.32 -15.15
C VAL A 333 19.80 -10.88 -13.70
N ILE A 334 18.95 -9.91 -13.40
CA ILE A 334 18.65 -9.51 -12.04
C ILE A 334 17.44 -10.34 -11.60
N LYS A 335 17.65 -11.20 -10.62
CA LYS A 335 16.60 -11.94 -9.93
C LYS A 335 16.17 -11.12 -8.73
N TYR A 336 14.88 -10.82 -8.65
CA TYR A 336 14.30 -9.97 -7.62
C TYR A 336 13.13 -10.67 -6.94
N LYS A 337 13.12 -10.72 -5.62
CA LYS A 337 12.02 -11.27 -4.84
C LYS A 337 10.98 -10.18 -4.57
N ASN A 338 9.78 -10.37 -5.10
CA ASN A 338 8.65 -9.50 -4.81
C ASN A 338 8.16 -9.71 -3.36
N PRO A 339 7.39 -8.75 -2.81
CA PRO A 339 6.78 -8.89 -1.48
C PRO A 339 5.79 -10.06 -1.37
N ASP A 340 5.33 -10.60 -2.50
CA ASP A 340 4.49 -11.80 -2.58
C ASP A 340 5.28 -13.12 -2.49
N GLY A 341 6.62 -13.05 -2.39
CA GLY A 341 7.51 -14.21 -2.36
C GLY A 341 7.86 -14.79 -3.73
N THR A 342 7.30 -14.27 -4.81
CA THR A 342 7.63 -14.66 -6.19
C THR A 342 8.91 -13.99 -6.68
N PHE A 343 9.67 -14.67 -7.56
CA PHE A 343 10.85 -14.09 -8.18
C PHE A 343 10.53 -13.54 -9.57
N LYS A 344 10.88 -12.28 -9.81
CA LYS A 344 10.93 -11.66 -11.14
C LYS A 344 12.36 -11.63 -11.66
N TYR A 345 12.49 -11.76 -12.97
CA TYR A 345 13.78 -11.83 -13.67
C TYR A 345 13.86 -10.71 -14.68
N TYR A 346 14.86 -9.83 -14.55
CA TYR A 346 15.11 -8.72 -15.45
C TYR A 346 16.42 -8.97 -16.22
N PRO A 347 16.35 -9.39 -17.50
CA PRO A 347 17.55 -9.62 -18.29
C PRO A 347 18.19 -8.30 -18.70
N PHE A 348 19.53 -8.29 -18.78
CA PHE A 348 20.30 -7.16 -19.31
C PHE A 348 21.45 -7.66 -20.19
N SER A 349 21.84 -6.82 -21.15
CA SER A 349 22.94 -7.06 -22.08
C SER A 349 23.64 -5.74 -22.34
N GLN A 350 24.95 -5.71 -22.19
CA GLN A 350 25.75 -4.52 -22.46
C GLN A 350 27.11 -4.94 -23.03
N SER A 351 27.71 -4.06 -23.83
CA SER A 351 29.04 -4.23 -24.38
C SER A 351 29.96 -3.11 -23.92
N TYR A 352 31.26 -3.40 -23.84
CA TYR A 352 32.31 -2.43 -23.59
C TYR A 352 33.52 -2.75 -24.46
N LYS A 353 34.27 -1.72 -24.86
CA LYS A 353 35.42 -1.88 -25.76
C LYS A 353 36.72 -1.79 -24.98
N VAL A 354 37.60 -2.77 -25.18
CA VAL A 354 38.95 -2.80 -24.63
C VAL A 354 39.93 -2.44 -25.73
N ALA A 355 40.61 -1.31 -25.58
CA ALA A 355 41.66 -0.89 -26.50
C ALA A 355 43.01 -0.97 -25.80
N LYS A 356 44.05 -1.36 -26.54
CA LYS A 356 45.43 -1.25 -26.05
C LYS A 356 45.77 0.22 -25.84
N SER A 357 46.44 0.52 -24.74
CA SER A 357 47.08 1.82 -24.55
C SER A 357 48.12 2.02 -25.65
N ALA A 358 47.87 2.93 -26.58
CA ALA A 358 48.80 3.29 -27.63
C ALA A 358 49.54 4.56 -27.22
N ALA A 359 50.86 4.46 -27.06
CA ALA A 359 51.75 5.61 -26.96
C ALA A 359 52.57 5.68 -28.25
N THR A 360 52.56 6.83 -28.91
CA THR A 360 53.39 7.09 -30.08
C THR A 360 54.71 7.69 -29.62
N VAL A 361 55.80 6.99 -29.91
CA VAL A 361 57.16 7.51 -29.77
C VAL A 361 57.72 7.66 -31.18
N SER A 362 57.85 8.90 -31.64
CA SER A 362 58.49 9.24 -32.91
C SER A 362 59.70 10.12 -32.64
N ALA A 363 60.76 9.94 -33.42
CA ALA A 363 61.89 10.85 -33.42
C ALA A 363 61.63 11.96 -34.44
N ASP A 364 61.59 13.22 -33.99
CA ASP A 364 61.20 14.38 -34.82
C ASP A 364 62.07 14.57 -36.07
N GLN A 365 63.35 14.14 -36.01
CA GLN A 365 64.29 14.21 -37.14
C GLN A 365 64.31 12.95 -38.02
N MET A 366 63.49 11.95 -37.71
CA MET A 366 63.39 10.69 -38.47
C MET A 366 62.13 10.65 -39.34
N ASN A 367 61.55 11.81 -39.64
CA ASN A 367 60.47 11.99 -40.62
C ASN A 367 60.99 11.96 -42.07
N VAL A 368 61.94 11.06 -42.37
CA VAL A 368 62.61 10.92 -43.67
C VAL A 368 62.27 9.57 -44.28
N PHE A 369 61.92 9.57 -45.56
CA PHE A 369 61.75 8.36 -46.35
C PHE A 369 62.86 8.27 -47.41
N TYR A 370 63.34 7.06 -47.69
CA TYR A 370 64.36 6.84 -48.70
C TYR A 370 63.74 6.50 -50.06
N ALA A 371 64.21 7.17 -51.11
CA ALA A 371 63.84 6.86 -52.49
C ALA A 371 64.51 5.57 -52.97
N GLY A 372 63.79 4.78 -53.77
CA GLY A 372 64.31 3.53 -54.35
C GLY A 372 64.35 2.31 -53.43
N VAL A 373 64.06 2.45 -52.14
CA VAL A 373 63.93 1.32 -51.19
C VAL A 373 62.54 1.26 -50.55
N PRO A 374 62.07 0.06 -50.15
CA PRO A 374 60.81 -0.06 -49.43
C PRO A 374 60.91 0.50 -48.00
N ASN A 375 60.05 1.45 -47.64
CA ASN A 375 59.99 2.05 -46.31
C ASN A 375 58.80 1.47 -45.53
N PRO A 376 59.02 0.67 -44.47
CA PRO A 376 57.93 0.14 -43.66
C PRO A 376 57.34 1.21 -42.74
N VAL A 377 56.02 1.36 -42.76
CA VAL A 377 55.26 2.33 -41.94
C VAL A 377 54.16 1.61 -41.18
N THR A 378 54.04 1.91 -39.89
CA THR A 378 52.93 1.42 -39.06
C THR A 378 52.03 2.59 -38.72
N ALA A 379 50.74 2.47 -38.99
CA ALA A 379 49.74 3.46 -38.64
C ALA A 379 48.81 2.91 -37.56
N SER A 380 48.61 3.71 -36.52
CA SER A 380 47.71 3.42 -35.41
C SER A 380 46.91 4.67 -35.07
N ALA A 381 45.61 4.51 -34.86
CA ALA A 381 44.72 5.59 -34.45
C ALA A 381 43.96 5.17 -33.17
N ALA A 382 43.90 6.06 -32.18
CA ALA A 382 43.29 5.75 -30.89
C ALA A 382 41.78 5.48 -31.04
N GLY A 383 41.34 4.30 -30.60
CA GLY A 383 39.94 3.87 -30.65
C GLY A 383 39.50 3.19 -31.96
N ILE A 384 40.38 3.10 -32.96
CA ILE A 384 40.11 2.48 -34.26
C ILE A 384 40.90 1.18 -34.39
N SER A 385 40.26 0.13 -34.92
CA SER A 385 40.93 -1.15 -35.17
C SER A 385 42.01 -0.98 -36.25
N PRO A 386 43.20 -1.59 -36.13
CA PRO A 386 44.22 -1.55 -37.18
C PRO A 386 43.74 -2.06 -38.54
N ALA A 387 42.67 -2.86 -38.59
CA ALA A 387 42.04 -3.32 -39.83
C ALA A 387 41.20 -2.24 -40.53
N ASP A 388 40.71 -1.24 -39.78
CA ASP A 388 39.85 -0.17 -40.28
C ASP A 388 40.63 1.10 -40.65
N ILE A 389 41.94 1.10 -40.43
CA ILE A 389 42.83 2.19 -40.83
C ILE A 389 43.15 2.08 -42.32
N SER A 390 43.13 3.21 -43.02
CA SER A 390 43.51 3.34 -44.42
C SER A 390 44.43 4.54 -44.57
N VAL A 391 45.65 4.29 -45.03
CA VAL A 391 46.67 5.32 -45.22
C VAL A 391 46.84 5.58 -46.71
N SER A 392 46.78 6.86 -47.10
CA SER A 392 47.14 7.32 -48.44
C SER A 392 48.33 8.27 -48.35
N ALA A 393 49.13 8.31 -49.41
CA ALA A 393 50.26 9.21 -49.50
C ALA A 393 50.29 9.88 -50.88
N THR A 394 50.68 11.14 -50.93
CA THR A 394 50.80 11.93 -52.17
C THR A 394 52.13 12.68 -52.20
N GLY A 395 52.68 12.87 -53.40
CA GLY A 395 54.01 13.48 -53.61
C GLY A 395 55.11 12.47 -53.92
N ALA A 396 56.22 12.96 -54.50
CA ALA A 396 57.45 12.21 -54.77
C ALA A 396 57.30 10.83 -55.48
N GLY A 397 56.24 10.63 -56.28
CA GLY A 397 55.97 9.37 -56.99
C GLY A 397 55.70 8.18 -56.06
N VAL A 398 55.14 8.43 -54.86
CA VAL A 398 54.90 7.41 -53.85
C VAL A 398 53.93 6.33 -54.30
N ARG A 399 54.27 5.07 -54.00
CA ARG A 399 53.40 3.90 -54.09
C ARG A 399 53.23 3.31 -52.71
N VAL A 400 51.98 3.15 -52.29
CA VAL A 400 51.61 2.57 -50.99
C VAL A 400 51.14 1.14 -51.20
N ALA A 401 51.82 0.18 -50.58
CA ALA A 401 51.42 -1.22 -50.57
C ALA A 401 50.99 -1.64 -49.15
N PRO A 402 49.74 -2.09 -48.94
CA PRO A 402 49.32 -2.65 -47.66
C PRO A 402 50.00 -4.01 -47.43
N LYS A 403 50.65 -4.19 -46.28
CA LYS A 403 51.36 -5.43 -45.89
C LYS A 403 50.65 -6.19 -44.75
N GLY A 404 49.61 -5.61 -44.17
CA GLY A 404 48.79 -6.22 -43.11
C GLY A 404 47.98 -5.15 -42.36
N ALA A 405 47.20 -5.57 -41.36
CA ALA A 405 46.42 -4.65 -40.54
C ALA A 405 47.33 -3.60 -39.87
N GLY A 406 47.11 -2.32 -40.17
CA GLY A 406 47.91 -1.19 -39.70
C GLY A 406 49.35 -1.09 -40.23
N LYS A 407 49.76 -1.95 -41.18
CA LYS A 407 51.13 -1.98 -41.74
C LYS A 407 51.14 -1.68 -43.23
N TYR A 408 51.98 -0.73 -43.63
CA TYR A 408 52.13 -0.25 -45.00
C TYR A 408 53.60 -0.22 -45.40
N GLU A 409 53.84 -0.27 -46.70
CA GLU A 409 55.17 -0.11 -47.28
C GLU A 409 55.10 0.99 -48.34
N PHE A 410 55.93 2.02 -48.16
CA PHE A 410 55.99 3.18 -49.06
C PHE A 410 57.25 3.07 -49.93
N THR A 411 57.05 3.16 -51.24
CA THR A 411 58.15 3.19 -52.21
C THR A 411 58.08 4.49 -53.00
N PHE A 412 59.17 5.24 -53.02
CA PHE A 412 59.26 6.54 -53.68
C PHE A 412 60.05 6.44 -54.98
N GLY A 413 59.48 6.95 -56.08
CA GLY A 413 60.13 7.00 -57.40
C GLY A 413 60.91 8.28 -57.67
N GLY A 414 60.73 9.33 -56.86
CA GLY A 414 61.44 10.60 -56.97
C GLY A 414 61.77 11.20 -55.61
N THR A 415 62.50 12.32 -55.61
CA THR A 415 62.87 13.08 -54.41
C THR A 415 61.93 14.27 -54.22
N GLY A 416 61.50 14.53 -52.99
CA GLY A 416 60.63 15.66 -52.65
C GLY A 416 59.88 15.45 -51.34
N GLU A 417 58.95 16.34 -51.03
CA GLU A 417 58.07 16.21 -49.88
C GLU A 417 56.93 15.22 -50.16
N CYS A 418 56.52 14.48 -49.13
CA CYS A 418 55.40 13.54 -49.17
C CYS A 418 54.41 13.90 -48.07
N MET A 419 53.14 14.01 -48.43
CA MET A 419 52.04 14.16 -47.47
C MET A 419 51.40 12.79 -47.23
N VAL A 420 51.30 12.39 -45.96
CA VAL A 420 50.66 11.15 -45.54
C VAL A 420 49.34 11.48 -44.87
N THR A 421 48.24 10.96 -45.41
CA THR A 421 46.90 11.15 -44.87
C THR A 421 46.42 9.83 -44.29
N VAL A 422 46.05 9.86 -43.01
CA VAL A 422 45.46 8.70 -42.33
C VAL A 422 43.95 8.88 -42.30
N SER A 423 43.22 7.84 -42.69
CA SER A 423 41.76 7.81 -42.68
C SER A 423 41.27 6.54 -42.00
N ALA A 424 40.10 6.60 -41.37
CA ALA A 424 39.47 5.46 -40.74
C ALA A 424 38.14 5.14 -41.42
N LYS A 425 37.91 3.85 -41.67
CA LYS A 425 36.60 3.33 -42.07
C LYS A 425 35.75 3.20 -40.82
N THR A 426 34.78 4.08 -40.69
CA THR A 426 33.73 3.98 -39.66
C THR A 426 32.45 3.45 -40.30
N LYS A 427 31.47 3.01 -39.49
CA LYS A 427 30.16 2.54 -39.99
C LYS A 427 29.43 3.60 -40.85
N ASP A 428 29.78 4.88 -40.70
CA ASP A 428 29.23 6.01 -41.45
C ASP A 428 30.08 6.46 -42.66
N GLY A 429 31.13 5.70 -43.03
CA GLY A 429 32.01 5.99 -44.16
C GLY A 429 33.48 6.24 -43.79
N VAL A 430 34.29 6.62 -44.79
CA VAL A 430 35.72 6.94 -44.62
C VAL A 430 35.86 8.38 -44.14
N LYS A 431 36.41 8.58 -42.93
CA LYS A 431 36.72 9.92 -42.40
C LYS A 431 38.22 10.08 -42.22
N ALA A 432 38.75 11.25 -42.60
CA ALA A 432 40.12 11.64 -42.26
C ALA A 432 40.25 11.72 -40.74
N GLN A 433 41.40 11.26 -40.21
CA GLN A 433 41.69 11.23 -38.78
C GLN A 433 42.71 12.29 -38.41
#